data_AF-A0A927GYG2-F1
#
_entry.id   AF-A0A927GYG2-F1
#
_cell.length_a   1.000
_cell.length_b   1.000
_cell.length_c   1.000
_cell.angle_alpha   90.00
_cell.angle_beta   90.00
_cell.angle_gamma   90.00
#
_symmetry.space_group_name_H-M   'P 1'
#
loop_
_entity.id
_entity.type
_entity.pdbx_description
1 polymer ?
#
loop_
_entity_poly.entity_id
_entity_poly.type
_entity_poly.pdbx_seq_one_letter_code
_entity_poly.pdbx_strand_id
1 'polypeptide(L)'
;MKNSQLKPEVRAYLDRIGYDGPADGSAECLARLQECHLHTVPYENFDILNRVPISLQIEAIHDKIVTRRRGGYCFELNALFGWLLRELGYSVTDLFARFWRDEPNPPPKRRHQVLLVTVEDASYLCDVGVGGIVPRRPIRMEEGLEQVQGDECYRMETDDDFGWVLCERKRGAWGRIYSFSEEPQLARDFVMASYWCENSPDSIFIQSPMVAIRTAEGRNTIAGGEFRIFTAEGVRTLVPQTDEAYKEALRTYFGIDLG
;
A
#
# COMPACT_ATOMS: atom_id res chain seq x y z
N MET A 1 -26.87 -8.87 11.48
CA MET A 1 -26.16 -9.68 12.49
C MET A 1 -25.39 -8.74 13.40
N LYS A 2 -25.19 -9.15 14.65
CA LYS A 2 -24.92 -8.31 15.83
C LYS A 2 -23.75 -7.36 15.65
N ASN A 3 -23.91 -6.12 16.11
CA ASN A 3 -22.83 -5.27 16.62
C ASN A 3 -22.10 -6.04 17.73
N SER A 4 -21.24 -7.00 17.39
CA SER A 4 -20.17 -7.41 18.29
C SER A 4 -19.28 -6.19 18.43
N GLN A 5 -19.07 -5.73 19.66
CA GLN A 5 -18.23 -4.58 19.95
C GLN A 5 -16.86 -4.84 19.28
N LEU A 6 -16.50 -4.02 18.27
CA LEU A 6 -15.24 -4.17 17.55
C LEU A 6 -14.08 -4.24 18.56
N LYS A 7 -13.10 -5.10 18.28
CA LYS A 7 -11.88 -5.19 19.10
C LYS A 7 -11.24 -3.79 19.25
N PRO A 8 -10.66 -3.45 20.40
CA PRO A 8 -10.00 -2.16 20.61
C PRO A 8 -8.96 -1.83 19.53
N GLU A 9 -8.21 -2.81 19.07
CA GLU A 9 -7.17 -2.70 18.05
C GLU A 9 -7.77 -2.36 16.68
N VAL A 10 -8.92 -2.95 16.36
CA VAL A 10 -9.68 -2.63 15.13
C VAL A 10 -10.17 -1.19 15.18
N ARG A 11 -10.75 -0.76 16.30
CA ARG A 11 -11.20 0.62 16.47
C ARG A 11 -10.03 1.61 16.32
N ALA A 12 -8.91 1.34 16.99
CA ALA A 12 -7.72 2.18 16.89
C ALA A 12 -7.21 2.30 15.44
N TYR A 13 -7.29 1.22 14.65
CA TYR A 13 -6.93 1.28 13.23
C TYR A 13 -7.94 2.09 12.42
N LEU A 14 -9.25 1.87 12.60
CA LEU A 14 -10.27 2.69 11.93
C LEU A 14 -10.09 4.18 12.26
N ASP A 15 -9.80 4.52 13.51
CA ASP A 15 -9.47 5.88 13.95
C ASP A 15 -8.17 6.39 13.28
N ARG A 16 -7.14 5.55 13.16
CA ARG A 16 -5.87 5.91 12.50
C ARG A 16 -6.05 6.29 11.03
N ILE A 17 -6.98 5.64 10.34
CA ILE A 17 -7.29 5.92 8.94
C ILE A 17 -8.44 6.91 8.74
N GLY A 18 -9.07 7.36 9.83
CA GLY A 18 -10.21 8.28 9.77
C GLY A 18 -11.46 7.67 9.14
N TYR A 19 -11.68 6.36 9.31
CA TYR A 19 -12.89 5.70 8.82
C TYR A 19 -13.99 5.72 9.89
N ASP A 20 -15.10 6.41 9.58
CA ASP A 20 -16.26 6.59 10.46
C ASP A 20 -17.53 5.89 9.94
N GLY A 21 -17.43 5.16 8.83
CA GLY A 21 -18.54 4.50 8.17
C GLY A 21 -18.97 3.18 8.84
N PRO A 22 -20.06 2.57 8.36
CA PRO A 22 -20.48 1.25 8.85
C PRO A 22 -19.47 0.16 8.45
N ALA A 23 -19.25 -0.82 9.33
CA ALA A 23 -18.51 -2.04 9.01
C ALA A 23 -19.50 -3.15 8.63
N ASP A 24 -20.13 -3.03 7.46
CA ASP A 24 -21.23 -3.90 7.01
C ASP A 24 -20.79 -5.04 6.09
N GLY A 25 -19.50 -5.12 5.76
CA GLY A 25 -18.94 -6.16 4.87
C GLY A 25 -19.20 -5.93 3.39
N SER A 26 -19.72 -4.76 2.99
CA SER A 26 -20.01 -4.43 1.60
C SER A 26 -18.78 -4.06 0.78
N ALA A 27 -18.87 -4.17 -0.55
CA ALA A 27 -17.81 -3.71 -1.45
C ALA A 27 -17.56 -2.19 -1.34
N GLU A 28 -18.59 -1.40 -1.01
CA GLU A 28 -18.47 0.03 -0.75
C GLU A 28 -17.70 0.30 0.55
N CYS A 29 -17.96 -0.46 1.62
CA CYS A 29 -17.17 -0.40 2.85
C CYS A 29 -15.70 -0.73 2.56
N LEU A 30 -15.42 -1.82 1.83
CA LEU A 30 -14.06 -2.20 1.40
C LEU A 30 -13.36 -1.07 0.62
N ALA A 31 -14.09 -0.44 -0.32
CA ALA A 31 -13.57 0.65 -1.12
C ALA A 31 -13.19 1.87 -0.27
N ARG A 32 -14.07 2.27 0.66
CA ARG A 32 -13.81 3.39 1.57
C ARG A 32 -12.66 3.09 2.53
N LEU A 33 -12.53 1.86 3.03
CA LEU A 33 -11.42 1.46 3.90
C LEU A 33 -10.07 1.61 3.20
N GLN A 34 -9.94 1.11 1.96
CA GLN A 34 -8.71 1.26 1.18
C GLN A 34 -8.38 2.73 0.90
N GLU A 35 -9.40 3.52 0.49
CA GLU A 35 -9.24 4.94 0.19
C GLU A 35 -8.78 5.73 1.44
N CYS A 36 -9.41 5.50 2.59
CA CYS A 36 -9.02 6.08 3.88
C CYS A 36 -7.57 5.72 4.27
N HIS A 37 -7.18 4.45 4.11
CA HIS A 37 -5.82 4.02 4.42
C HIS A 37 -4.79 4.76 3.55
N LEU A 38 -4.99 4.78 2.23
CA LEU A 38 -4.07 5.40 1.28
C LEU A 38 -3.88 6.91 1.53
N HIS A 39 -4.91 7.58 2.08
CA HIS A 39 -4.86 9.01 2.39
C HIS A 39 -4.20 9.37 3.72
N THR A 40 -3.94 8.39 4.59
CA THR A 40 -3.55 8.67 5.99
C THR A 40 -2.33 7.89 6.45
N VAL A 41 -2.06 6.72 5.88
CA VAL A 41 -0.93 5.86 6.22
C VAL A 41 0.11 5.96 5.09
N PRO A 42 1.28 6.56 5.35
CA PRO A 42 2.29 6.70 4.33
C PRO A 42 3.02 5.37 4.08
N TYR A 43 3.47 5.19 2.85
CA TYR A 43 4.53 4.26 2.52
C TYR A 43 5.87 4.86 2.92
N GLU A 44 6.71 4.09 3.60
CA GLU A 44 8.06 4.49 4.00
C GLU A 44 8.97 3.28 4.29
N ASN A 45 10.28 3.47 4.10
CA ASN A 45 11.32 2.46 4.34
C ASN A 45 12.34 2.87 5.42
N PHE A 46 11.96 3.75 6.36
CA PHE A 46 12.93 4.31 7.30
C PHE A 46 13.54 3.28 8.24
N ASP A 47 12.78 2.26 8.66
CA ASP A 47 13.33 1.20 9.52
C ASP A 47 14.42 0.39 8.78
N ILE A 48 14.20 0.11 7.49
CA ILE A 48 15.18 -0.56 6.62
C ILE A 48 16.47 0.26 6.52
N LEU A 49 16.35 1.57 6.25
CA LEU A 49 17.51 2.47 6.16
C LEU A 49 18.27 2.59 7.48
N ASN A 50 17.56 2.54 8.61
CA ASN A 50 18.14 2.59 9.95
C ASN A 50 18.57 1.21 10.49
N ARG A 51 18.51 0.15 9.66
CA ARG A 51 18.84 -1.24 10.04
C ARG A 51 18.06 -1.74 11.24
N VAL A 52 16.83 -1.27 11.40
CA VAL A 52 15.84 -1.81 12.34
C VAL A 52 15.14 -2.97 11.61
N PRO A 53 15.25 -4.23 12.10
CA PRO A 53 14.62 -5.37 11.45
C PRO A 53 13.11 -5.21 11.33
N ILE A 54 12.56 -5.52 10.16
CA ILE A 54 11.11 -5.46 9.94
C ILE A 54 10.44 -6.66 10.60
N SER A 55 9.44 -6.37 11.44
CA SER A 55 8.57 -7.40 12.01
C SER A 55 7.34 -7.58 11.14
N LEU A 56 7.04 -8.83 10.77
CA LEU A 56 5.79 -9.20 10.10
C LEU A 56 4.71 -9.71 11.07
N GLN A 57 4.90 -9.51 12.38
CA GLN A 57 3.89 -9.82 13.40
C GLN A 57 2.87 -8.67 13.50
N ILE A 58 1.58 -9.01 13.48
CA ILE A 58 0.50 -8.02 13.42
C ILE A 58 0.55 -7.05 14.60
N GLU A 59 0.87 -7.51 15.80
CA GLU A 59 0.94 -6.67 17.00
C GLU A 59 2.04 -5.62 16.87
N ALA A 60 3.20 -5.99 16.32
CA ALA A 60 4.32 -5.07 16.12
C ALA A 60 4.03 -4.07 14.99
N ILE A 61 3.40 -4.54 13.91
CA ILE A 61 3.00 -3.67 12.79
C ILE A 61 1.91 -2.68 13.26
N HIS A 62 0.94 -3.13 14.04
CA HIS A 62 -0.11 -2.30 14.61
C HIS A 62 0.47 -1.22 15.52
N ASP A 63 1.34 -1.57 16.46
CA ASP A 63 2.03 -0.57 17.31
C ASP A 63 2.76 0.48 16.46
N LYS A 64 3.51 0.05 15.44
CA LYS A 64 4.23 0.96 14.53
C LYS A 64 3.27 1.91 13.82
N ILE A 65 2.32 1.37 13.06
CA ILE A 65 1.52 2.14 12.12
C ILE A 65 0.39 2.89 12.81
N VAL A 66 -0.27 2.24 13.76
CA VAL A 66 -1.47 2.76 14.43
C VAL A 66 -1.09 3.59 15.65
N THR A 67 -0.36 3.01 16.61
CA THR A 67 -0.05 3.66 17.88
C THR A 67 1.00 4.76 17.71
N ARG A 68 2.14 4.45 17.06
CA ARG A 68 3.23 5.39 16.82
C ARG A 68 3.04 6.24 15.55
N ARG A 69 1.92 6.06 14.84
CA ARG A 69 1.54 6.82 13.64
C ARG A 69 2.61 6.85 12.53
N ARG A 70 3.45 5.82 12.47
CA ARG A 70 4.41 5.63 11.37
C ARG A 70 3.68 5.12 10.12
N GLY A 71 4.47 4.94 9.06
CA GLY A 71 4.08 4.17 7.89
C GLY A 71 4.69 2.79 7.92
N GLY A 72 4.86 2.21 6.74
CA GLY A 72 5.61 0.99 6.50
C GLY A 72 5.76 0.76 5.01
N TYR A 73 6.39 -0.33 4.63
CA TYR A 73 6.45 -0.76 3.23
C TYR A 73 5.43 -1.89 2.94
N CYS A 74 5.41 -2.38 1.69
CA CYS A 74 4.33 -3.24 1.18
C CYS A 74 3.93 -4.41 2.09
N PHE A 75 4.90 -5.14 2.67
CA PHE A 75 4.61 -6.29 3.53
C PHE A 75 3.97 -5.90 4.86
N GLU A 76 4.34 -4.75 5.43
CA GLU A 76 3.72 -4.26 6.68
C GLU A 76 2.31 -3.72 6.40
N LEU A 77 2.19 -2.90 5.36
CA LEU A 77 0.93 -2.22 5.02
C LEU A 77 -0.16 -3.22 4.62
N ASN A 78 0.14 -4.15 3.71
CA ASN A 78 -0.84 -5.13 3.25
C ASN A 78 -1.10 -6.24 4.27
N ALA A 79 -0.12 -6.64 5.10
CA ALA A 79 -0.39 -7.55 6.21
C ALA A 79 -1.35 -6.94 7.24
N LEU A 80 -1.13 -5.68 7.63
CA LEU A 80 -1.99 -5.02 8.60
C LEU A 80 -3.39 -4.76 8.02
N PHE A 81 -3.48 -4.30 6.77
CA PHE A 81 -4.76 -4.09 6.10
C PHE A 81 -5.52 -5.42 5.91
N GLY A 82 -4.84 -6.49 5.48
CA GLY A 82 -5.44 -7.82 5.38
C GLY A 82 -5.93 -8.35 6.73
N TRP A 83 -5.21 -8.09 7.82
CA TRP A 83 -5.68 -8.39 9.18
C TRP A 83 -6.97 -7.62 9.53
N LEU A 84 -7.01 -6.30 9.29
CA LEU A 84 -8.21 -5.48 9.54
C LEU A 84 -9.41 -6.03 8.77
N LEU A 85 -9.23 -6.32 7.48
CA LEU A 85 -10.31 -6.84 6.65
C LEU A 85 -10.84 -8.19 7.18
N ARG A 86 -9.97 -9.10 7.62
CA ARG A 86 -10.38 -10.36 8.25
C ARG A 86 -11.15 -10.14 9.55
N GLU A 87 -10.71 -9.20 10.38
CA GLU A 87 -11.42 -8.84 11.61
C GLU A 87 -12.81 -8.22 11.36
N LEU A 88 -12.99 -7.57 10.21
CA LEU A 88 -14.28 -7.06 9.75
C LEU A 88 -15.13 -8.11 9.03
N GLY A 89 -14.63 -9.36 8.90
CA GLY A 89 -15.37 -10.49 8.35
C GLY A 89 -15.21 -10.72 6.84
N TYR A 90 -14.31 -10.00 6.16
CA TYR A 90 -14.01 -10.24 4.76
C TYR A 90 -13.23 -11.55 4.56
N SER A 91 -13.48 -12.22 3.44
CA SER A 91 -12.63 -13.33 2.98
C SER A 91 -11.41 -12.75 2.26
N VAL A 92 -10.21 -12.97 2.81
CA VAL A 92 -8.96 -12.36 2.32
C VAL A 92 -7.91 -13.43 2.07
N THR A 93 -7.34 -13.43 0.87
CA THR A 93 -6.20 -14.26 0.48
C THR A 93 -4.99 -13.35 0.21
N ASP A 94 -3.88 -13.63 0.91
CA ASP A 94 -2.59 -12.95 0.66
C ASP A 94 -1.90 -13.56 -0.56
N LEU A 95 -1.38 -12.72 -1.46
CA LEU A 95 -0.73 -13.14 -2.70
C LEU A 95 0.63 -12.46 -2.88
N PHE A 96 1.54 -13.13 -3.59
CA PHE A 96 2.79 -12.53 -4.04
C PHE A 96 2.65 -11.93 -5.44
N ALA A 97 3.13 -10.71 -5.60
CA ALA A 97 3.20 -10.02 -6.87
C ALA A 97 4.65 -9.73 -7.30
N ARG A 98 4.87 -9.74 -8.62
CA ARG A 98 6.07 -9.24 -9.31
C ARG A 98 5.81 -7.80 -9.71
N PHE A 99 6.65 -6.87 -9.27
CA PHE A 99 6.44 -5.45 -9.52
C PHE A 99 7.13 -5.00 -10.81
N TRP A 100 6.35 -4.74 -11.87
CA TRP A 100 6.83 -4.41 -13.22
C TRP A 100 7.16 -2.94 -13.41
N ARG A 101 6.43 -2.05 -12.74
CA ARG A 101 6.62 -0.61 -12.90
C ARG A 101 8.06 -0.24 -12.52
N ASP A 102 8.73 0.46 -13.44
CA ASP A 102 10.10 0.94 -13.31
C ASP A 102 11.15 -0.17 -13.07
N GLU A 103 10.85 -1.44 -13.34
CA GLU A 103 11.80 -2.57 -13.23
C GLU A 103 12.79 -2.55 -14.41
N PRO A 104 14.10 -2.34 -14.18
CA PRO A 104 15.09 -2.31 -15.25
C PRO A 104 15.43 -3.69 -15.80
N ASN A 105 15.21 -4.78 -15.04
CA ASN A 105 15.62 -6.14 -15.42
C ASN A 105 14.43 -7.12 -15.35
N PRO A 106 13.54 -7.15 -16.36
CA PRO A 106 12.41 -8.07 -16.39
C PRO A 106 12.84 -9.53 -16.66
N PRO A 107 12.10 -10.54 -16.18
CA PRO A 107 10.91 -10.42 -15.33
C PRO A 107 11.27 -10.09 -13.86
N PRO A 108 10.42 -9.32 -13.15
CA PRO A 108 10.71 -8.88 -11.78
C PRO A 108 10.66 -10.04 -10.78
N LYS A 109 11.31 -9.84 -9.64
CA LYS A 109 11.22 -10.73 -8.48
C LYS A 109 9.83 -10.64 -7.82
N ARG A 110 9.36 -11.72 -7.19
CA ARG A 110 8.17 -11.69 -6.30
C ARG A 110 8.54 -11.01 -5.00
N ARG A 111 8.27 -9.70 -4.90
CA ARG A 111 8.69 -8.87 -3.74
C ARG A 111 7.63 -7.84 -3.34
N HIS A 112 6.39 -8.07 -3.73
CA HIS A 112 5.26 -7.24 -3.36
C HIS A 112 4.14 -8.15 -2.83
N GLN A 113 3.45 -7.74 -1.78
CA GLN A 113 2.26 -8.42 -1.28
C GLN A 113 1.04 -7.70 -1.82
N VAL A 114 0.03 -8.44 -2.24
CA VAL A 114 -1.30 -7.91 -2.59
C VAL A 114 -2.37 -8.79 -1.95
N LEU A 115 -3.59 -8.27 -1.88
CA LEU A 115 -4.71 -8.96 -1.26
C LEU A 115 -5.79 -9.25 -2.31
N LEU A 116 -6.25 -10.49 -2.35
CA LEU A 116 -7.47 -10.87 -3.04
C LEU A 116 -8.60 -10.96 -2.01
N VAL A 117 -9.64 -10.14 -2.19
CA VAL A 117 -10.76 -10.04 -1.27
C VAL A 117 -12.03 -10.46 -1.98
N THR A 118 -12.74 -11.45 -1.43
CA THR A 118 -14.04 -11.87 -1.96
C THR A 118 -15.15 -11.23 -1.14
N VAL A 119 -16.03 -10.51 -1.83
CA VAL A 119 -17.24 -9.90 -1.27
C VAL A 119 -18.43 -10.45 -2.05
N GLU A 120 -19.31 -11.16 -1.36
CA GLU A 120 -20.40 -11.94 -1.99
C GLU A 120 -19.81 -12.88 -3.06
N ASP A 121 -20.23 -12.73 -4.32
CA ASP A 121 -19.79 -13.56 -5.45
C ASP A 121 -18.70 -12.89 -6.31
N ALA A 122 -18.13 -11.76 -5.87
CA ALA A 122 -17.13 -11.00 -6.63
C ALA A 122 -15.78 -10.94 -5.91
N SER A 123 -14.70 -11.03 -6.67
CA SER A 123 -13.33 -10.90 -6.18
C SER A 123 -12.72 -9.55 -6.56
N TYR A 124 -11.99 -8.98 -5.63
CA TYR A 124 -11.36 -7.67 -5.75
C TYR A 124 -9.88 -7.74 -5.36
N LEU A 125 -9.03 -7.16 -6.19
CA LEU A 125 -7.65 -6.85 -5.87
C LEU A 125 -7.60 -5.61 -4.98
N CYS A 126 -7.08 -5.78 -3.77
CA CYS A 126 -6.83 -4.69 -2.81
C CYS A 126 -5.33 -4.54 -2.57
N ASP A 127 -4.89 -3.30 -2.46
CA ASP A 127 -3.47 -2.99 -2.26
C ASP A 127 -3.29 -1.57 -1.70
N VAL A 128 -2.76 -1.50 -0.48
CA VAL A 128 -2.37 -0.26 0.19
C VAL A 128 -0.86 -0.07 0.28
N GLY A 129 -0.09 -1.00 -0.32
CA GLY A 129 1.33 -1.18 -0.08
C GLY A 129 2.27 -0.62 -1.15
N VAL A 130 1.77 0.08 -2.18
CA VAL A 130 2.60 0.63 -3.28
C VAL A 130 3.11 2.05 -2.98
N GLY A 131 2.42 2.78 -2.10
CA GLY A 131 2.73 4.14 -1.72
C GLY A 131 2.29 5.21 -2.72
N GLY A 132 2.86 5.22 -3.92
CA GLY A 132 2.64 6.25 -4.95
C GLY A 132 1.29 6.12 -5.69
N ILE A 133 1.33 6.18 -7.03
CA ILE A 133 0.13 5.96 -7.85
C ILE A 133 -0.26 4.47 -7.78
N VAL A 134 -1.45 4.17 -7.29
CA VAL A 134 -2.04 2.84 -7.14
C VAL A 134 -3.58 2.99 -7.27
N PRO A 135 -4.39 1.94 -7.47
CA PRO A 135 -5.85 2.10 -7.33
C PRO A 135 -6.24 2.67 -5.95
N ARG A 136 -7.07 3.73 -5.93
CA ARG A 136 -7.68 4.31 -4.71
C ARG A 136 -8.66 3.34 -4.06
N ARG A 137 -9.35 2.60 -4.91
CA ARG A 137 -10.38 1.63 -4.55
C ARG A 137 -10.01 0.26 -5.12
N PRO A 138 -10.52 -0.84 -4.52
CA PRO A 138 -10.31 -2.18 -5.00
C PRO A 138 -10.65 -2.32 -6.49
N ILE A 139 -9.85 -3.12 -7.18
CA ILE A 139 -10.04 -3.42 -8.60
C ILE A 139 -10.76 -4.75 -8.72
N ARG A 140 -11.90 -4.77 -9.40
CA ARG A 140 -12.63 -6.00 -9.69
C ARG A 140 -11.76 -6.92 -10.56
N MET A 141 -11.70 -8.19 -10.20
CA MET A 141 -10.95 -9.24 -10.90
C MET A 141 -11.71 -9.68 -12.15
N GLU A 142 -11.71 -8.81 -13.16
CA GLU A 142 -12.40 -9.03 -14.43
C GLU A 142 -11.48 -8.57 -15.58
N GLU A 143 -11.14 -9.49 -16.47
CA GLU A 143 -10.21 -9.23 -17.56
C GLU A 143 -10.77 -8.18 -18.53
N GLY A 144 -9.95 -7.19 -18.87
CA GLY A 144 -10.28 -6.14 -19.83
C GLY A 144 -11.24 -5.07 -19.32
N LEU A 145 -11.83 -5.22 -18.13
CA LEU A 145 -12.73 -4.23 -17.55
C LEU A 145 -11.97 -2.95 -17.18
N GLU A 146 -12.24 -1.87 -17.90
CA GLU A 146 -11.71 -0.53 -17.57
C GLU A 146 -12.40 0.04 -16.34
N GLN A 147 -11.62 0.33 -15.30
CA GLN A 147 -12.09 0.80 -14.00
C GLN A 147 -11.51 2.19 -13.73
N VAL A 148 -12.33 3.22 -13.95
CA VAL A 148 -11.95 4.64 -13.80
C VAL A 148 -12.09 5.07 -12.34
N GLN A 149 -11.05 5.72 -11.81
CA GLN A 149 -10.98 6.24 -10.45
C GLN A 149 -10.45 7.68 -10.48
N GLY A 150 -11.35 8.65 -10.67
CA GLY A 150 -10.97 10.04 -10.98
C GLY A 150 -10.33 10.12 -12.37
N ASP A 151 -9.15 10.74 -12.46
CA ASP A 151 -8.40 10.88 -13.72
C ASP A 151 -7.55 9.64 -14.08
N GLU A 152 -7.61 8.60 -13.24
CA GLU A 152 -6.83 7.38 -13.36
C GLU A 152 -7.71 6.24 -13.87
N CYS A 153 -7.14 5.33 -14.65
CA CYS A 153 -7.87 4.18 -15.18
C CYS A 153 -7.00 2.94 -15.10
N TYR A 154 -7.59 1.88 -14.58
CA TYR A 154 -6.95 0.60 -14.32
C TYR A 154 -7.72 -0.52 -15.00
N ARG A 155 -7.07 -1.64 -15.27
CA ARG A 155 -7.72 -2.88 -15.70
C ARG A 155 -6.90 -4.09 -15.31
N MET A 156 -7.55 -5.24 -15.22
CA MET A 156 -6.88 -6.52 -15.13
C MET A 156 -6.67 -7.10 -16.53
N GLU A 157 -5.50 -7.68 -16.76
CA GLU A 157 -5.16 -8.49 -17.93
C GLU A 157 -4.66 -9.86 -17.47
N THR A 158 -4.65 -10.85 -18.35
CA THR A 158 -3.99 -12.14 -18.10
C THR A 158 -2.69 -12.28 -18.90
N ASP A 159 -1.76 -13.03 -18.34
CA ASP A 159 -0.46 -13.38 -18.93
C ASP A 159 -0.20 -14.87 -18.65
N ASP A 160 0.13 -15.62 -19.70
CA ASP A 160 0.26 -17.08 -19.63
C ASP A 160 1.30 -17.56 -18.61
N ASP A 161 2.38 -16.79 -18.43
CA ASP A 161 3.49 -17.13 -17.52
C ASP A 161 3.32 -16.50 -16.14
N PHE A 162 2.67 -15.33 -16.08
CA PHE A 162 2.67 -14.47 -14.89
C PHE A 162 1.31 -14.26 -14.23
N GLY A 163 0.25 -14.87 -14.75
CA GLY A 163 -1.10 -14.83 -14.19
C GLY A 163 -1.79 -13.50 -14.44
N TRP A 164 -2.46 -12.97 -13.41
CA TRP A 164 -3.12 -11.68 -13.50
C TRP A 164 -2.12 -10.53 -13.52
N VAL A 165 -2.40 -9.50 -14.30
CA VAL A 165 -1.60 -8.29 -14.43
C VAL A 165 -2.49 -7.08 -14.19
N LEU A 166 -2.15 -6.29 -13.17
CA LEU A 166 -2.76 -4.97 -13.00
C LEU A 166 -2.08 -3.99 -13.95
N CYS A 167 -2.87 -3.36 -14.82
CA CYS A 167 -2.41 -2.34 -15.75
C CYS A 167 -2.98 -0.96 -15.40
N GLU A 168 -2.22 0.09 -15.69
CA GLU A 168 -2.65 1.49 -15.59
C GLU A 168 -2.58 2.18 -16.96
N ARG A 169 -3.53 3.08 -17.23
CA ARG A 169 -3.51 3.91 -18.44
C ARG A 169 -2.79 5.23 -18.17
N LYS A 170 -1.69 5.48 -18.87
CA LYS A 170 -0.92 6.72 -18.83
C LYS A 170 -0.72 7.25 -20.24
N ARG A 171 -1.09 8.51 -20.49
CA ARG A 171 -0.94 9.18 -21.80
C ARG A 171 -1.51 8.35 -22.97
N GLY A 172 -2.65 7.69 -22.75
CA GLY A 172 -3.33 6.85 -23.75
C GLY A 172 -2.76 5.44 -23.94
N ALA A 173 -1.66 5.08 -23.26
CA ALA A 173 -1.07 3.75 -23.33
C ALA A 173 -1.27 2.98 -22.01
N TRP A 174 -1.43 1.66 -22.10
CA TRP A 174 -1.48 0.75 -20.96
C TRP A 174 -0.07 0.32 -20.56
N GLY A 175 0.23 0.42 -19.27
CA GLY A 175 1.49 -0.05 -18.68
C GLY A 175 1.23 -1.01 -17.52
N ARG A 176 2.07 -2.03 -17.37
CA ARG A 176 1.98 -3.02 -16.30
C ARG A 176 2.46 -2.42 -14.97
N ILE A 177 1.67 -2.55 -13.91
CA ILE A 177 2.09 -2.19 -12.54
C ILE A 177 2.76 -3.40 -11.89
N TYR A 178 2.01 -4.47 -11.70
CA TYR A 178 2.48 -5.72 -11.12
C TYR A 178 1.66 -6.90 -11.65
N SER A 179 2.20 -8.11 -11.54
CA SER A 179 1.49 -9.35 -11.84
C SER A 179 1.52 -10.35 -10.69
N PHE A 180 0.55 -11.25 -10.61
CA PHE A 180 0.45 -12.23 -9.55
C PHE A 180 -0.31 -13.49 -10.00
N SER A 181 0.03 -14.61 -9.37
CA SER A 181 -0.77 -15.83 -9.40
C SER A 181 -1.68 -15.88 -8.18
N GLU A 182 -2.79 -16.62 -8.26
CA GLU A 182 -3.74 -16.77 -7.16
C GLU A 182 -3.33 -17.84 -6.12
N GLU A 183 -2.05 -18.21 -6.08
CA GLU A 183 -1.53 -19.13 -5.06
C GLU A 183 -1.56 -18.46 -3.68
N PRO A 184 -2.35 -18.95 -2.72
CA PRO A 184 -2.41 -18.39 -1.38
C PRO A 184 -1.05 -18.42 -0.70
N GLN A 185 -0.65 -17.29 -0.14
CA GLN A 185 0.58 -17.15 0.63
C GLN A 185 0.27 -17.09 2.12
N LEU A 186 1.22 -17.54 2.92
CA LEU A 186 1.21 -17.45 4.37
C LEU A 186 2.14 -16.33 4.83
N ALA A 187 1.89 -15.79 6.02
CA ALA A 187 2.75 -14.75 6.61
C ALA A 187 4.25 -15.09 6.59
N ARG A 188 4.58 -16.39 6.74
CA ARG A 188 5.96 -16.91 6.70
C ARG A 188 6.62 -16.83 5.32
N ASP A 189 5.84 -16.85 4.24
CA ASP A 189 6.39 -16.84 2.88
C ASP A 189 6.95 -15.44 2.53
N PHE A 190 6.36 -14.39 3.12
CA PHE A 190 6.84 -13.01 3.00
C PHE A 190 8.17 -12.74 3.71
N VAL A 191 8.54 -13.56 4.71
CA VAL A 191 9.78 -13.35 5.50
C VAL A 191 11.02 -13.39 4.60
N MET A 192 11.08 -14.33 3.65
CA MET A 192 12.24 -14.44 2.74
C MET A 192 12.36 -13.22 1.82
N ALA A 193 11.23 -12.75 1.26
CA ALA A 193 11.21 -11.59 0.40
C ALA A 193 11.53 -10.29 1.18
N SER A 194 10.97 -10.14 2.39
CA SER A 194 11.27 -9.07 3.34
C SER A 194 12.77 -9.04 3.64
N TYR A 195 13.35 -10.17 4.03
CA TYR A 195 14.76 -10.28 4.34
C TYR A 195 15.66 -9.86 3.17
N TRP A 196 15.33 -10.28 1.94
CA TRP A 196 16.05 -9.83 0.74
C TRP A 196 15.94 -8.31 0.56
N CYS A 197 14.74 -7.75 0.71
CA CYS A 197 14.50 -6.31 0.61
C CYS A 197 15.28 -5.53 1.68
N GLU A 198 15.44 -6.09 2.87
CA GLU A 198 16.14 -5.45 3.99
C GLU A 198 17.68 -5.55 3.92
N ASN A 199 18.21 -6.63 3.33
CA ASN A 199 19.63 -6.98 3.51
C ASN A 199 20.42 -7.16 2.21
N SER A 200 19.77 -7.40 1.07
CA SER A 200 20.49 -7.63 -0.18
C SER A 200 21.22 -6.36 -0.63
N PRO A 201 22.49 -6.45 -1.07
CA PRO A 201 23.21 -5.31 -1.64
C PRO A 201 22.52 -4.77 -2.90
N ASP A 202 21.74 -5.60 -3.60
CA ASP A 202 20.99 -5.23 -4.80
C ASP A 202 19.59 -4.68 -4.47
N SER A 203 19.22 -4.59 -3.19
CA SER A 203 17.91 -4.06 -2.80
C SER A 203 17.89 -2.55 -2.97
N ILE A 204 16.89 -2.06 -3.69
CA ILE A 204 16.64 -0.62 -3.80
C ILE A 204 16.26 0.00 -2.44
N PHE A 205 15.66 -0.78 -1.53
CA PHE A 205 15.10 -0.29 -0.27
C PHE A 205 16.16 0.13 0.76
N ILE A 206 17.41 -0.28 0.59
CA ILE A 206 18.54 0.13 1.46
C ILE A 206 19.31 1.33 0.92
N GLN A 207 19.00 1.79 -0.30
CA GLN A 207 19.82 2.78 -1.01
C GLN A 207 19.42 4.22 -0.70
N SER A 208 18.11 4.50 -0.59
CA SER A 208 17.62 5.86 -0.36
C SER A 208 16.20 5.87 0.25
N PRO A 209 15.78 7.01 0.86
CA PRO A 209 14.41 7.19 1.31
C PRO A 209 13.39 7.02 0.19
N MET A 210 12.45 6.11 0.41
CA MET A 210 11.26 5.90 -0.41
C MET A 210 10.07 6.23 0.45
N VAL A 211 9.53 7.44 0.30
CA VAL A 211 8.39 7.89 1.07
C VAL A 211 7.33 8.38 0.11
N ALA A 212 6.11 7.89 0.28
CA ALA A 212 4.97 8.29 -0.53
C ALA A 212 3.69 8.26 0.29
N ILE A 213 2.78 9.19 0.02
CA ILE A 213 1.41 9.14 0.51
C ILE A 213 0.49 9.65 -0.59
N ARG A 214 -0.67 9.02 -0.75
CA ARG A 214 -1.71 9.59 -1.60
C ARG A 214 -2.45 10.67 -0.83
N THR A 215 -2.83 11.75 -1.50
CA THR A 215 -3.71 12.77 -0.91
C THR A 215 -5.00 12.83 -1.70
N ALA A 216 -6.03 13.47 -1.15
CA ALA A 216 -7.29 13.68 -1.88
C ALA A 216 -7.05 14.37 -3.23
N GLU A 217 -6.08 15.29 -3.27
CA GLU A 217 -5.76 16.15 -4.42
C GLU A 217 -4.60 15.61 -5.29
N GLY A 218 -3.93 14.53 -4.88
CA GLY A 218 -2.73 14.06 -5.58
C GLY A 218 -1.93 13.04 -4.80
N ARG A 219 -0.65 13.33 -4.61
CA ARG A 219 0.29 12.50 -3.83
C ARG A 219 1.44 13.35 -3.34
N ASN A 220 2.11 12.94 -2.28
CA ASN A 220 3.40 13.49 -1.89
C ASN A 220 4.46 12.39 -1.99
N THR A 221 5.67 12.73 -2.38
CA THR A 221 6.78 11.77 -2.49
C THR A 221 8.10 12.39 -2.03
N ILE A 222 9.01 11.57 -1.52
CA ILE A 222 10.41 11.95 -1.32
C ILE A 222 11.27 11.16 -2.32
N ALA A 223 12.14 11.86 -3.04
CA ALA A 223 13.13 11.25 -3.93
C ALA A 223 14.46 11.99 -3.77
N GLY A 224 15.52 11.30 -3.35
CA GLY A 224 16.85 11.92 -3.18
C GLY A 224 16.90 13.07 -2.17
N GLY A 225 16.06 13.04 -1.13
CA GLY A 225 15.94 14.11 -0.12
C GLY A 225 15.05 15.29 -0.56
N GLU A 226 14.58 15.29 -1.81
CA GLU A 226 13.65 16.27 -2.34
C GLU A 226 12.21 15.84 -2.07
N PHE A 227 11.44 16.70 -1.41
CA PHE A 227 10.02 16.54 -1.19
C PHE A 227 9.27 17.12 -2.38
N ARG A 228 8.37 16.33 -2.97
CA ARG A 228 7.49 16.74 -4.06
C ARG A 228 6.06 16.63 -3.60
N ILE A 229 5.36 17.76 -3.56
CA ILE A 229 3.98 17.91 -3.10
C ILE A 229 3.11 18.16 -4.31
N PHE A 230 2.26 17.20 -4.67
CA PHE A 230 1.39 17.29 -5.83
C PHE A 230 -0.01 17.71 -5.37
N THR A 231 -0.47 18.86 -5.87
CA THR A 231 -1.82 19.40 -5.65
C THR A 231 -2.49 19.67 -6.99
N ALA A 232 -3.77 20.08 -6.97
CA ALA A 232 -4.48 20.50 -8.17
C ALA A 232 -3.83 21.70 -8.89
N GLU A 233 -3.04 22.51 -8.17
CA GLU A 233 -2.35 23.69 -8.70
C GLU A 233 -1.01 23.37 -9.36
N GLY A 234 -0.48 22.16 -9.15
CA GLY A 234 0.77 21.70 -9.73
C GLY A 234 1.66 20.96 -8.73
N VAL A 235 2.97 20.99 -8.97
CA VAL A 235 3.97 20.33 -8.13
C VAL A 235 4.81 21.37 -7.43
N ARG A 236 4.81 21.36 -6.09
CA ARG A 236 5.72 22.14 -5.27
C ARG A 236 6.86 21.26 -4.79
N THR A 237 8.07 21.77 -4.91
CA THR A 237 9.29 21.07 -4.52
C THR A 237 9.97 21.79 -3.36
N LEU A 238 10.47 21.05 -2.37
CA LEU A 238 11.25 21.59 -1.26
C LEU A 238 12.37 20.63 -0.84
N VAL A 239 13.51 21.20 -0.45
CA VAL A 239 14.67 20.49 0.09
C VAL A 239 14.97 21.07 1.47
N PRO A 240 14.56 20.38 2.56
CA PRO A 240 14.84 20.84 3.91
C PRO A 240 16.35 20.97 4.15
N GLN A 241 16.78 22.07 4.78
CA GLN A 241 18.21 22.37 5.00
C GLN A 241 18.72 21.95 6.38
N THR A 242 17.81 21.58 7.29
CA THR A 242 18.14 21.10 8.64
C THR A 242 17.29 19.87 8.98
N ASP A 243 17.74 19.11 9.97
CA ASP A 243 17.01 17.93 10.47
C ASP A 243 15.64 18.30 11.04
N GLU A 244 15.54 19.44 11.72
CA GLU A 244 14.26 19.94 12.26
C GLU A 244 13.28 20.26 11.12
N ALA A 245 13.75 20.94 10.07
CA ALA A 245 12.92 21.24 8.91
C ALA A 245 12.51 19.97 8.16
N TYR A 246 13.37 18.95 8.13
CA TYR A 246 13.07 17.65 7.52
C TYR A 246 11.99 16.91 8.31
N LYS A 247 12.12 16.81 9.64
CA LYS A 247 11.12 16.20 10.52
C LYS A 247 9.78 16.94 10.45
N GLU A 248 9.80 18.26 10.41
CA GLU A 248 8.59 19.05 10.29
C GLU A 248 7.90 18.85 8.93
N ALA A 249 8.67 18.77 7.84
CA ALA A 249 8.12 18.45 6.52
C ALA A 249 7.51 17.04 6.48
N LEU A 250 8.12 16.05 7.13
CA LEU A 250 7.54 14.71 7.27
C LEU A 250 6.21 14.72 8.02
N ARG A 251 6.13 15.43 9.16
CA ARG A 251 4.88 15.56 9.92
C ARG A 251 3.80 16.27 9.09
N THR A 252 4.15 17.38 8.46
CA THR A 252 3.21 18.21 7.69
C THR A 252 2.66 17.48 6.46
N TYR A 253 3.53 16.87 5.65
CA TYR A 253 3.14 16.37 4.32
C TYR A 253 2.87 14.87 4.26
N PHE A 254 3.31 14.11 5.27
CA PHE A 254 3.14 12.65 5.31
C PHE A 254 2.51 12.15 6.62
N GLY A 255 2.36 13.01 7.63
CA GLY A 255 1.86 12.59 8.94
C GLY A 255 2.81 11.68 9.71
N ILE A 256 4.09 11.64 9.33
CA ILE A 256 5.12 10.78 9.97
C ILE A 256 5.77 11.55 11.12
N ASP A 257 5.76 10.97 12.32
CA ASP A 257 6.55 11.44 13.45
C ASP A 257 7.72 10.49 13.71
N LEU A 258 8.94 11.04 13.74
CA LEU A 258 10.18 10.30 13.98
C LEU A 258 10.75 10.49 15.40
N GLY A 259 10.05 11.22 16.29
CA GLY A 259 10.58 11.60 17.60
C GLY A 259 11.54 12.78 17.53
#